data_AF-A0A9D0T2A3-F1
#
_entry.id   AF-A0A9D0T2A3-F1
#
_cell.length_a   1.000
_cell.length_b   1.000
_cell.length_c   1.000
_cell.angle_alpha   90.00
_cell.angle_beta   90.00
_cell.angle_gamma   90.00
#
_symmetry.space_group_name_H-M   'P 1'
#
loop_
_entity.id
_entity.type
_entity.pdbx_description
1 polymer ?
#
loop_
_entity_poly.entity_id
_entity_poly.type
_entity_poly.pdbx_seq_one_letter_code
_entity_poly.pdbx_strand_id
1 'polypeptide(L)'
;MPKYFLPALVIIILLQGCSVVYYGHTKAEWDKLTDVEKATVKEEYQTVINVKNEQVHTDKIEARTQSVIDYGVQGGTFRSRTYR
;
A
#
# COMPACT_ATOMS: atom_id res chain seq x y z
N MET A 1 -30.06 -26.00 28.72
CA MET A 1 -29.21 -24.83 28.43
C MET A 1 -28.17 -25.23 27.39
N PRO A 2 -28.20 -24.66 26.17
CA PRO A 2 -27.39 -25.15 25.06
C PRO A 2 -25.92 -24.72 25.25
N LYS A 3 -25.06 -25.71 25.54
CA LYS A 3 -23.61 -25.56 25.79
C LYS A 3 -22.78 -25.20 24.54
N TYR A 4 -23.42 -25.03 23.39
CA TYR A 4 -22.77 -24.80 22.09
C TYR A 4 -22.91 -23.37 21.55
N PHE A 5 -23.52 -22.46 22.32
CA PHE A 5 -23.80 -21.10 21.85
C PHE A 5 -22.53 -20.22 21.72
N LEU A 6 -21.51 -20.50 22.52
CA LEU A 6 -20.26 -19.72 22.54
C LEU A 6 -19.35 -19.93 21.32
N PRO A 7 -19.04 -21.16 20.88
CA PRO A 7 -18.14 -21.36 19.73
C PRO A 7 -18.76 -20.92 18.39
N ALA A 8 -20.09 -20.95 18.25
CA ALA A 8 -20.77 -20.50 17.04
C ALA A 8 -20.64 -18.99 16.81
N LEU A 9 -20.64 -18.19 17.90
CA LEU A 9 -20.50 -16.73 17.82
C LEU A 9 -19.13 -16.30 17.28
N VAL A 10 -18.06 -17.01 17.66
CA VAL A 10 -16.68 -16.71 17.23
C VAL A 10 -16.51 -16.95 15.72
N ILE A 11 -17.17 -17.97 15.16
CA ILE A 11 -17.13 -18.28 13.73
C ILE A 11 -17.86 -17.18 12.92
N ILE A 12 -18.97 -16.66 13.44
CA ILE A 12 -19.72 -15.58 12.78
C ILE A 12 -18.89 -14.29 12.73
N ILE A 13 -18.14 -13.96 13.78
CA ILE A 13 -17.27 -12.77 13.82
C ILE A 13 -16.10 -12.91 12.82
N LEU A 14 -15.54 -14.12 12.67
CA LEU A 14 -14.43 -14.36 11.73
C LEU A 14 -14.85 -14.31 10.25
N LEU A 15 -16.13 -14.57 9.94
CA LEU A 15 -16.67 -14.51 8.57
C LEU A 15 -16.98 -13.09 8.07
N GLN A 16 -17.02 -12.08 8.95
CA GLN A 16 -17.29 -10.69 8.57
C GLN A 16 -16.04 -9.93 8.09
N GLY A 17 -14.89 -10.61 8.02
CA GLY A 17 -13.60 -10.05 7.55
C GLY A 17 -13.49 -9.85 6.03
N CYS A 18 -14.52 -10.15 5.24
CA CYS A 18 -14.57 -9.73 3.83
C CYS A 18 -15.04 -8.27 3.74
N SER A 19 -14.22 -7.33 4.21
CA SER A 19 -14.48 -5.91 3.99
C SER A 19 -14.50 -5.67 2.48
N VAL A 20 -15.68 -5.39 1.92
CA VAL A 20 -15.80 -4.94 0.54
C VAL A 20 -15.04 -3.63 0.44
N VAL A 21 -14.02 -3.60 -0.42
CA VAL A 21 -13.24 -2.39 -0.67
C VAL A 21 -14.12 -1.46 -1.50
N TYR A 22 -14.49 -0.32 -0.92
CA TYR A 22 -15.34 0.69 -1.56
C TYR A 22 -14.53 1.78 -2.29
N TYR A 23 -13.26 1.51 -2.60
CA TYR A 23 -12.38 2.36 -3.44
C TYR A 23 -12.36 3.85 -3.05
N GLY A 24 -12.39 4.15 -1.75
CA GLY A 24 -12.41 5.52 -1.21
C GLY A 24 -13.81 6.07 -0.88
N HIS A 25 -14.87 5.31 -1.19
CA HIS A 25 -16.25 5.65 -0.84
C HIS A 25 -16.71 4.99 0.46
N THR A 26 -17.73 5.55 1.08
CA THR A 26 -18.52 4.84 2.09
C THR A 26 -19.44 3.82 1.43
N LYS A 27 -19.89 2.80 2.18
CA LYS A 27 -20.85 1.81 1.68
C LYS A 27 -22.11 2.45 1.09
N ALA A 28 -22.65 3.46 1.77
CA ALA A 28 -23.87 4.15 1.34
C ALA A 28 -23.68 4.97 0.06
N GLU A 29 -22.47 5.43 -0.23
CA GLU A 29 -22.15 6.09 -1.50
C GLU A 29 -21.93 5.06 -2.61
N TRP A 30 -21.23 3.97 -2.29
CA TRP A 30 -21.00 2.87 -3.23
C TRP A 30 -22.30 2.22 -3.70
N ASP A 31 -23.26 2.01 -2.80
CA ASP A 31 -24.54 1.39 -3.12
C ASP A 31 -25.43 2.27 -4.00
N LYS A 32 -25.18 3.60 -4.05
CA LYS A 32 -25.90 4.53 -4.93
C LYS A 32 -25.35 4.58 -6.35
N LEU A 33 -24.13 4.10 -6.57
CA LEU A 33 -23.52 4.08 -7.89
C LEU A 33 -24.12 2.98 -8.76
N THR A 34 -24.33 3.29 -10.03
CA THR A 34 -24.65 2.32 -11.07
C THR A 34 -23.45 1.41 -11.35
N ASP A 35 -23.69 0.26 -11.99
CA ASP A 35 -22.60 -0.69 -12.28
C ASP A 35 -21.55 -0.11 -13.23
N VAL A 36 -21.95 0.79 -14.14
CA VAL A 36 -21.04 1.51 -15.03
C VAL A 36 -20.15 2.46 -14.23
N GLU A 37 -20.72 3.26 -13.33
CA GLU A 37 -19.95 4.17 -12.47
C GLU A 37 -19.01 3.41 -11.53
N LYS A 38 -19.44 2.27 -10.97
CA LYS A 38 -18.58 1.39 -10.16
C LYS A 38 -17.39 0.86 -10.97
N ALA A 39 -17.57 0.57 -12.25
CA ALA A 39 -16.48 0.13 -13.11
C ALA A 39 -15.48 1.27 -13.35
N THR A 40 -15.96 2.49 -13.62
CA THR A 40 -15.12 3.67 -13.79
C THR A 40 -14.32 3.99 -12.54
N VAL A 41 -14.96 4.01 -11.36
CA VAL A 41 -14.27 4.26 -10.08
C VAL A 41 -13.16 3.23 -9.81
N LYS A 42 -13.39 1.96 -10.18
CA LYS A 42 -12.35 0.93 -10.06
C LYS A 42 -11.15 1.20 -10.97
N GLU A 43 -11.40 1.60 -12.21
CA GLU A 43 -10.35 1.90 -13.19
C GLU A 43 -9.53 3.13 -12.78
N GLU A 44 -10.20 4.19 -12.32
CA GLU A 44 -9.56 5.39 -11.79
C GLU A 44 -8.70 5.06 -10.57
N TYR A 45 -9.25 4.29 -9.61
CA TYR A 45 -8.52 3.88 -8.42
C TYR A 45 -7.30 3.03 -8.78
N GLN A 46 -7.43 2.12 -9.74
CA GLN A 46 -6.30 1.30 -10.19
C GLN A 46 -5.20 2.16 -10.82
N THR A 47 -5.56 3.19 -11.58
CA THR A 47 -4.61 4.14 -12.16
C THR A 47 -3.83 4.87 -11.08
N VAL A 48 -4.50 5.36 -10.03
CA VAL A 48 -3.85 6.03 -8.89
C VAL A 48 -2.89 5.09 -8.17
N ILE A 49 -3.28 3.82 -7.95
CA ILE A 49 -2.41 2.81 -7.34
C ILE A 49 -1.19 2.54 -8.21
N ASN A 50 -1.35 2.46 -9.52
CA ASN A 50 -0.24 2.24 -10.45
C ASN A 50 0.78 3.38 -10.38
N VAL A 51 0.31 4.63 -10.43
CA VAL A 51 1.17 5.83 -10.30
C VAL A 51 1.91 5.84 -8.98
N LYS A 52 1.21 5.55 -7.87
CA LYS A 52 1.84 5.46 -6.54
C LYS A 52 2.94 4.39 -6.51
N ASN A 53 2.69 3.22 -7.11
CA ASN A 53 3.67 2.13 -7.14
C ASN A 53 4.90 2.50 -7.97
N GLU A 54 4.71 3.22 -9.08
CA GLU A 54 5.80 3.72 -9.92
C GLU A 54 6.66 4.76 -9.19
N GLN A 55 6.02 5.69 -8.45
CA GLN A 55 6.72 6.66 -7.61
C GLN A 55 7.54 5.96 -6.53
N VAL A 56 6.95 5.02 -5.79
CA VAL A 56 7.65 4.23 -4.76
C VAL A 56 8.81 3.42 -5.36
N HIS A 57 8.67 2.95 -6.61
CA HIS A 57 9.76 2.27 -7.30
C HIS A 57 10.91 3.24 -7.63
N THR A 58 10.59 4.41 -8.15
CA THR A 58 11.55 5.48 -8.44
C THR A 58 12.29 5.92 -7.18
N ASP A 59 11.58 6.16 -6.07
CA ASP A 59 12.17 6.54 -4.78
C ASP A 59 13.17 5.49 -4.28
N LYS A 60 12.87 4.20 -4.48
CA LYS A 60 13.79 3.11 -4.12
C LYS A 60 15.05 3.12 -4.98
N ILE A 61 14.93 3.42 -6.27
CA ILE A 61 16.08 3.53 -7.18
C ILE A 61 16.93 4.73 -6.78
N GLU A 62 16.31 5.88 -6.49
CA GLU A 62 17.01 7.07 -6.05
C GLU A 62 17.74 6.85 -4.73
N ALA A 63 17.07 6.26 -3.72
CA ALA A 63 17.69 5.92 -2.45
C ALA A 63 18.89 4.97 -2.60
N ARG A 64 18.79 3.97 -3.50
CA ARG A 64 19.92 3.09 -3.83
C ARG A 64 21.06 3.84 -4.51
N THR A 65 20.74 4.74 -5.43
CA THR A 65 21.73 5.55 -6.17
C THR A 65 22.46 6.48 -5.21
N GLN A 66 21.73 7.17 -4.34
CA GLN A 66 22.29 8.04 -3.30
C GLN A 66 23.20 7.25 -2.36
N SER A 67 22.79 6.04 -1.94
CA SER A 67 23.64 5.17 -1.12
C SER A 67 24.98 4.85 -1.80
N VAL A 68 25.00 4.54 -3.11
CA VAL A 68 26.24 4.29 -3.85
C VAL A 68 27.12 5.54 -3.91
N ILE A 69 26.54 6.71 -4.15
CA ILE A 69 27.26 7.99 -4.14
C ILE A 69 27.88 8.25 -2.77
N ASP A 70 27.10 8.09 -1.69
CA ASP A 70 27.56 8.30 -0.32
C ASP A 70 28.73 7.38 0.04
N TYR A 71 28.66 6.10 -0.33
CA TYR A 71 29.78 5.17 -0.19
C TYR A 71 31.02 5.61 -0.97
N GLY A 72 30.84 6.08 -2.21
CA GLY A 72 31.93 6.60 -3.04
C GLY A 72 32.59 7.86 -2.46
N VAL A 73 31.80 8.79 -1.92
CA VAL A 73 32.27 10.02 -1.29
C VAL A 73 32.99 9.74 0.04
N GLN A 74 32.45 8.84 0.86
CA GLN A 74 33.11 8.42 2.12
C GLN A 74 34.40 7.64 1.87
N GLY A 75 34.43 6.78 0.85
CA GLY A 75 35.67 6.10 0.42
C GLY A 75 36.71 7.08 -0.16
N GLY A 76 36.26 8.12 -0.86
CA GLY A 76 37.13 9.17 -1.43
C GLY A 76 37.70 10.14 -0.39
N THR A 77 36.98 10.42 0.69
CA THR A 77 37.45 11.29 1.78
C THR A 77 38.47 10.64 2.70
N PHE A 78 38.58 9.30 2.71
CA PHE A 78 39.63 8.61 3.47
C PHE A 78 41.02 8.71 2.81
N ARG A 79 41.09 8.87 1.48
CA ARG A 79 42.36 8.93 0.74
C ARG A 79 43.01 10.32 0.66
N SER A 80 42.26 11.39 0.95
CA SER A 80 42.78 12.77 0.85
C SER A 80 43.27 13.35 2.18
N ARG A 81 43.08 12.65 3.31
CA ARG A 81 43.48 13.15 4.64
C ARG A 81 44.85 12.64 5.14
N THR A 82 45.55 11.83 4.34
CA THR A 82 46.89 11.29 4.69
C THR A 82 48.06 11.92 3.92
N TYR A 83 47.84 13.05 3.23
CA TYR A 83 48.92 13.84 2.63
C TYR A 83 48.97 15.24 3.26
N ARG A 84 49.49 15.32 4.49
CA ARG A 84 50.02 16.58 5.03
C ARG A 84 51.15 16.30 5.99
#